data_AF-A0A4R0RKS7-F1
#
_entry.id   AF-A0A4R0RKS7-F1
#
_cell.length_a   1.000
_cell.length_b   1.000
_cell.length_c   1.000
_cell.angle_alpha   90.00
_cell.angle_beta   90.00
_cell.angle_gamma   90.00
#
_symmetry.space_group_name_H-M   'P 1'
#
loop_
_entity.id
_entity.type
_entity.pdbx_description
1 polymer ?
#
loop_
_entity_poly.entity_id
_entity_poly.type
_entity_poly.pdbx_seq_one_letter_code
_entity_poly.pdbx_strand_id
1 'polypeptide(L)'
;MHSIFTVVYALLALLSFHSLSANAQFQIYRDRTATVSAVPASPVTSRQFHPARSIIDTCAYVDANVLDLVDLKLCLCLSALPLAIEANAQLSGVAKLLGTSVVEDLLAKLVVNSAGKKQCSCPDHGHLVCAPGNPCNFECDPPYVRNGDKCVCAPPNMECNGKCGSFPHGCGSAVPYPRAFLDNSGRNIAPSSTRSTSPQPPSPGRTVPLPPPPPAHPNLHLASTSTPSPPNPTKPGSDANVWGAQLPRDEVEGRIRREVWEVVKPTAHIFYGTRMLDVRDGLGKWEGYEGVSEKISED
;
A
#
# COMPACT_ATOMS: atom_id res chain seq x y z
N MET A 1 34.35 -18.67 -34.69
CA MET A 1 34.17 -19.23 -33.33
C MET A 1 35.14 -18.65 -32.29
N HIS A 2 36.41 -18.36 -32.61
CA HIS A 2 37.37 -17.78 -31.64
C HIS A 2 36.99 -16.37 -31.11
N SER A 3 36.29 -15.54 -31.91
CA SER A 3 35.96 -14.17 -31.51
C SER A 3 34.83 -14.05 -30.47
N ILE A 4 34.01 -15.08 -30.30
CA ILE A 4 32.91 -15.07 -29.31
C ILE A 4 33.47 -15.38 -27.92
N PHE A 5 34.42 -16.30 -27.84
CA PHE A 5 35.05 -16.70 -26.58
C PHE A 5 35.86 -15.57 -25.92
N THR A 6 36.55 -14.75 -26.70
CA THR A 6 37.30 -13.60 -26.17
C THR A 6 36.39 -12.51 -25.59
N VAL A 7 35.24 -12.25 -26.22
CA VAL A 7 34.26 -11.27 -25.71
C VAL A 7 33.61 -11.77 -24.42
N VAL A 8 33.25 -13.06 -24.36
CA VAL A 8 32.68 -13.67 -23.14
C VAL A 8 33.69 -13.67 -21.99
N TYR A 9 34.97 -13.95 -22.25
CA TYR A 9 36.01 -13.91 -21.21
C TYR A 9 36.29 -12.50 -20.70
N ALA A 10 36.30 -11.49 -21.58
CA ALA A 10 36.49 -10.09 -21.19
C ALA A 10 35.33 -9.58 -20.31
N LEU A 11 34.08 -9.94 -20.66
CA LEU A 11 32.90 -9.62 -19.87
C LEU A 11 32.92 -10.32 -18.49
N LEU A 12 33.28 -11.60 -18.43
CA LEU A 12 33.42 -12.33 -17.16
C LEU A 12 34.53 -11.77 -16.27
N ALA A 13 35.64 -11.33 -16.86
CA ALA A 13 36.72 -10.66 -16.14
C ALA A 13 36.26 -9.31 -15.57
N LEU A 14 35.53 -8.49 -16.33
CA LEU A 14 35.02 -7.19 -15.85
C LEU A 14 33.98 -7.34 -14.73
N LEU A 15 33.14 -8.38 -14.79
CA LEU A 15 32.16 -8.69 -13.75
C LEU A 15 32.80 -9.18 -12.44
N SER A 16 33.93 -9.89 -12.52
CA SER A 16 34.63 -10.39 -11.33
C SER A 16 35.36 -9.27 -10.55
N PHE A 17 35.85 -8.22 -11.22
CA PHE A 17 36.48 -7.08 -10.54
C PHE A 17 35.50 -6.16 -9.78
N HIS A 18 34.20 -6.18 -10.13
CA HIS A 18 33.18 -5.36 -9.44
C HIS A 18 32.56 -6.04 -8.21
N SER A 19 32.92 -7.30 -7.94
CA SER A 19 32.34 -8.08 -6.83
C SER A 19 32.94 -7.76 -5.46
N LEU A 20 33.99 -6.94 -5.38
CA LEU A 20 34.66 -6.58 -4.12
C LEU A 20 34.20 -5.25 -3.50
N SER A 21 33.31 -4.48 -4.14
CA SER A 21 32.83 -3.18 -3.59
C SER A 21 31.31 -3.06 -3.40
N ALA A 22 30.51 -4.06 -3.80
CA ALA A 22 29.05 -3.93 -3.84
C ALA A 22 28.31 -4.23 -2.52
N ASN A 23 29.00 -4.69 -1.46
CA ASN A 23 28.33 -5.11 -0.22
C ASN A 23 27.96 -3.97 0.75
N ALA A 24 28.24 -2.71 0.42
CA ALA A 24 27.97 -1.57 1.32
C ALA A 24 26.77 -0.69 0.93
N GLN A 25 26.18 -0.82 -0.28
CA GLN A 25 25.14 0.12 -0.74
C GLN A 25 23.74 -0.47 -0.90
N PHE A 26 23.57 -1.79 -0.95
CA PHE A 26 22.26 -2.42 -1.17
C PHE A 26 21.36 -2.49 0.07
N GLN A 27 21.84 -2.10 1.25
CA GLN A 27 21.03 -1.96 2.48
C GLN A 27 20.19 -0.66 2.51
N ILE A 28 20.47 0.31 1.64
CA ILE A 28 19.80 1.64 1.73
C ILE A 28 18.42 1.65 1.05
N TYR A 29 18.13 0.75 0.12
CA TYR A 29 16.86 0.77 -0.63
C TYR A 29 15.69 0.07 0.09
N ARG A 30 15.94 -0.67 1.16
CA ARG A 30 14.88 -1.42 1.88
C ARG A 30 14.35 -0.72 3.14
N ASP A 31 14.89 0.44 3.52
CA ASP A 31 14.57 1.06 4.81
C ASP A 31 14.27 2.56 4.71
N ARG A 32 13.27 2.92 3.90
CA ARG A 32 12.69 4.27 3.90
C ARG A 32 11.18 4.19 4.06
N THR A 33 10.74 3.92 5.28
CA THR A 33 9.42 4.35 5.74
C THR A 33 9.37 5.88 5.68
N ALA A 34 8.80 6.41 4.60
CA ALA A 34 8.50 7.82 4.50
C ALA A 34 7.54 8.21 5.64
N THR A 35 8.01 9.10 6.53
CA THR A 35 7.17 9.82 7.48
C THR A 35 6.28 10.80 6.71
N VAL A 36 5.12 10.31 6.27
CA VAL A 36 4.08 11.14 5.65
C VAL A 36 3.42 11.96 6.76
N SER A 37 3.60 13.28 6.71
CA SER A 37 2.91 14.24 7.56
C SER A 37 1.41 14.20 7.23
N ALA A 38 0.62 13.62 8.12
CA ALA A 38 -0.82 13.49 7.94
C ALA A 38 -1.52 14.80 8.31
N VAL A 39 -2.08 15.49 7.30
CA VAL A 39 -3.14 16.49 7.50
C VAL A 39 -4.38 15.74 8.01
N PRO A 40 -5.09 16.22 9.05
CA PRO A 40 -6.24 15.50 9.60
C PRO A 40 -7.37 15.45 8.57
N ALA A 41 -7.54 14.27 7.98
CA ALA A 41 -8.69 13.96 7.15
C ALA A 41 -9.95 13.87 8.02
N SER A 42 -11.06 14.35 7.49
CA SER A 42 -12.40 14.21 8.10
C SER A 42 -12.66 12.75 8.51
N PRO A 43 -13.36 12.49 9.64
CA PRO A 43 -13.65 11.13 10.12
C PRO A 43 -14.44 10.27 9.13
N VAL A 44 -15.05 10.88 8.10
CA VAL A 44 -15.72 10.17 7.00
C VAL A 44 -14.71 9.68 5.95
N THR A 45 -13.66 10.45 5.66
CA THR A 45 -12.62 10.10 4.68
C THR A 45 -11.67 9.02 5.21
N SER A 46 -11.56 8.86 6.52
CA SER A 46 -10.66 7.88 7.17
C SER A 46 -11.15 6.42 7.05
N ARG A 47 -12.44 6.18 6.77
CA ARG A 47 -13.02 4.82 6.71
C ARG A 47 -13.00 4.19 5.31
N GLN A 48 -12.64 4.96 4.28
CA GLN A 48 -12.34 4.49 2.93
C GLN A 48 -10.87 4.75 2.59
N PHE A 49 -9.99 4.68 3.60
CA PHE A 49 -8.57 4.90 3.42
C PHE A 49 -7.97 3.73 2.63
N HIS A 50 -8.08 3.79 1.30
CA HIS A 50 -7.03 3.26 0.45
C HIS A 50 -5.82 4.15 0.73
N PRO A 51 -4.73 3.64 1.33
CA PRO A 51 -3.52 4.43 1.47
C PRO A 51 -3.10 4.82 0.05
N ALA A 52 -3.32 6.08 -0.30
CA ALA A 52 -2.85 6.70 -1.52
C ALA A 52 -1.32 6.72 -1.45
N ARG A 53 -0.71 5.58 -1.78
CA ARG A 53 0.72 5.51 -2.00
C ARG A 53 0.86 5.92 -3.44
N SER A 54 1.02 7.23 -3.66
CA SER A 54 1.71 7.66 -4.87
C SER A 54 3.05 6.90 -4.86
N ILE A 55 3.13 5.89 -5.73
CA ILE A 55 4.34 5.10 -5.85
C ILE A 55 5.34 6.04 -6.50
N ILE A 56 6.32 6.49 -5.71
CA ILE A 56 7.46 7.23 -6.25
C ILE A 56 8.38 6.19 -6.87
N ASP A 57 8.51 6.23 -8.19
CA ASP A 57 9.43 5.38 -8.93
C ASP A 57 10.54 6.22 -9.58
N THR A 58 11.68 5.62 -9.84
CA THR A 58 12.75 6.25 -10.64
C THR A 58 12.67 5.71 -12.05
N CYS A 59 12.39 6.60 -13.01
CA CYS A 59 12.28 6.26 -14.41
C CYS A 59 13.34 6.97 -15.24
N ALA A 60 13.77 6.33 -16.32
CA ALA A 60 14.69 6.90 -17.28
C ALA A 60 14.45 6.35 -18.69
N TYR A 61 14.58 7.22 -19.68
CA TYR A 61 14.76 6.78 -21.06
C TYR A 61 16.20 6.35 -21.24
N VAL A 62 16.42 5.06 -21.48
CA VAL A 62 17.74 4.48 -21.71
C VAL A 62 17.91 4.28 -23.21
N ASP A 63 18.83 5.03 -23.77
CA ASP A 63 19.35 4.83 -25.12
C ASP A 63 20.78 4.31 -24.95
N ALA A 64 20.90 2.99 -24.86
CA ALA A 64 22.18 2.35 -24.59
C ALA A 64 22.34 1.10 -25.44
N ASN A 65 23.53 0.98 -26.02
CA ASN A 65 24.04 -0.29 -26.52
C ASN A 65 24.52 -1.10 -25.32
N VAL A 66 23.60 -1.76 -24.63
CA VAL A 66 23.88 -2.36 -23.31
C VAL A 66 24.94 -3.47 -23.39
N LEU A 67 25.19 -4.06 -24.57
CA LEU A 67 26.18 -5.12 -24.77
C LEU A 67 26.76 -5.16 -26.20
N ASP A 68 26.75 -4.05 -26.95
CA ASP A 68 27.04 -4.01 -28.41
C ASP A 68 26.23 -5.00 -29.28
N LEU A 69 25.26 -5.69 -28.66
CA LEU A 69 24.44 -6.74 -29.25
C LEU A 69 23.04 -6.24 -29.60
N VAL A 70 22.59 -5.18 -28.92
CA VAL A 70 21.21 -4.70 -28.98
C VAL A 70 21.17 -3.18 -28.85
N ASP A 71 20.61 -2.50 -29.85
CA ASP A 71 20.21 -1.08 -29.77
C ASP A 71 18.92 -1.01 -28.96
N LEU A 72 19.06 -0.80 -27.64
CA LEU A 72 17.94 -0.77 -26.72
C LEU A 72 17.51 0.69 -26.51
N LYS A 73 16.40 1.05 -27.15
CA LYS A 73 15.68 2.32 -26.95
C LYS A 73 14.45 2.04 -26.13
N LEU A 74 14.65 1.92 -24.83
CA LEU A 74 13.60 1.54 -23.91
C LEU A 74 13.52 2.55 -22.80
N CYS A 75 12.28 2.90 -22.45
CA CYS A 75 12.09 3.59 -21.20
C CYS A 75 11.70 2.63 -20.09
N LEU A 76 12.39 2.79 -18.97
CA LEU A 76 12.34 1.87 -17.86
C LEU A 76 12.10 2.64 -16.57
N CYS A 77 11.23 2.08 -15.74
CA CYS A 77 11.03 2.46 -14.35
C CYS A 77 11.43 1.27 -13.47
N LEU A 78 11.97 1.50 -12.27
CA LEU A 78 12.50 0.41 -11.43
C LEU A 78 11.41 -0.59 -11.06
N SER A 79 10.18 -0.16 -10.81
CA SER A 79 9.08 -1.06 -10.46
C SER A 79 8.60 -1.93 -11.62
N ALA A 80 8.93 -1.55 -12.86
CA ALA A 80 8.46 -2.22 -14.08
C ALA A 80 9.53 -3.11 -14.73
N LEU A 81 10.73 -3.23 -14.13
CA LEU A 81 11.83 -4.01 -14.72
C LEU A 81 11.48 -5.48 -15.00
N PRO A 82 10.84 -6.24 -14.08
CA PRO A 82 10.52 -7.64 -14.35
C PRO A 82 9.60 -7.78 -15.57
N LEU A 83 8.57 -6.94 -15.65
CA LEU A 83 7.62 -6.92 -16.76
C LEU A 83 8.30 -6.51 -18.09
N ALA A 84 9.22 -5.55 -18.04
CA ALA A 84 9.96 -5.11 -19.23
C ALA A 84 10.86 -6.22 -19.81
N ILE A 85 11.45 -7.06 -18.96
CA ILE A 85 12.26 -8.20 -19.39
C ILE A 85 11.39 -9.26 -20.06
N GLU A 86 10.19 -9.50 -19.54
CA GLU A 86 9.24 -10.47 -20.13
C GLU A 86 8.64 -9.96 -21.45
N ALA A 87 8.25 -8.68 -21.51
CA ALA A 87 7.59 -8.09 -22.66
C ALA A 87 8.52 -7.85 -23.86
N ASN A 88 9.82 -7.66 -23.62
CA ASN A 88 10.80 -7.42 -24.67
C ASN A 88 11.56 -8.70 -25.04
N ALA A 89 11.36 -9.20 -26.27
CA ALA A 89 11.99 -10.43 -26.74
C ALA A 89 13.53 -10.43 -26.68
N GLN A 90 14.17 -9.27 -26.86
CA GLN A 90 15.63 -9.15 -26.80
C GLN A 90 16.12 -9.26 -25.35
N LEU A 91 15.46 -8.55 -24.42
CA LEU A 91 15.77 -8.66 -22.99
C LEU A 91 15.49 -10.05 -22.44
N SER A 92 14.38 -10.68 -22.86
CA SER A 92 14.07 -12.07 -22.52
C SER A 92 15.15 -13.03 -23.02
N GLY A 93 15.66 -12.83 -24.24
CA GLY A 93 16.78 -13.61 -24.79
C GLY A 93 18.06 -13.48 -23.96
N VAL A 94 18.42 -12.26 -23.56
CA VAL A 94 19.57 -11.99 -22.70
C VAL A 94 19.36 -12.58 -21.30
N ALA A 95 18.15 -12.47 -20.74
CA ALA A 95 17.80 -13.02 -19.44
C ALA A 95 17.88 -14.56 -19.41
N LYS A 96 17.54 -15.25 -20.51
CA LYS A 96 17.74 -16.70 -20.62
C LYS A 96 19.20 -17.13 -20.61
N LEU A 97 20.11 -16.26 -21.04
CA LEU A 97 21.55 -16.55 -21.08
C LEU A 97 22.28 -16.20 -19.78
N LEU A 98 21.93 -15.05 -19.19
CA LEU A 98 22.64 -14.49 -18.04
C LEU A 98 21.89 -14.67 -16.70
N GLY A 99 20.61 -15.02 -16.76
CA GLY A 99 19.69 -15.05 -15.62
C GLY A 99 18.94 -13.72 -15.46
N THR A 100 17.64 -13.82 -15.11
CA THR A 100 16.76 -12.65 -14.94
C THR A 100 17.30 -11.67 -13.90
N SER A 101 17.81 -12.16 -12.77
CA SER A 101 18.34 -11.30 -11.70
C SER A 101 19.54 -10.45 -12.14
N VAL A 102 20.44 -11.01 -12.96
CA VAL A 102 21.61 -10.28 -13.47
C VAL A 102 21.17 -9.18 -14.44
N VAL A 103 20.18 -9.47 -15.29
CA VAL A 103 19.62 -8.47 -16.22
C VAL A 103 18.87 -7.38 -15.47
N GLU A 104 18.06 -7.73 -14.47
CA GLU A 104 17.36 -6.76 -13.61
C GLU A 104 18.34 -5.82 -12.92
N ASP A 105 19.39 -6.35 -12.27
CA ASP A 105 20.41 -5.54 -11.59
C ASP A 105 21.14 -4.60 -12.55
N LEU A 106 21.42 -5.07 -13.77
CA LEU A 106 22.11 -4.30 -14.79
C LEU A 106 21.21 -3.17 -15.33
N LEU A 107 19.95 -3.46 -15.62
CA LEU A 107 18.96 -2.45 -16.03
C LEU A 107 18.69 -1.44 -14.91
N ALA A 108 18.58 -1.90 -13.66
CA ALA A 108 18.41 -1.01 -12.51
C ALA A 108 19.59 -0.03 -12.38
N LYS A 109 20.82 -0.51 -12.51
CA LYS A 109 22.02 0.35 -12.53
C LYS A 109 22.02 1.34 -13.69
N LEU A 110 21.57 0.92 -14.88
CA LEU A 110 21.45 1.83 -16.02
C LEU A 110 20.43 2.94 -15.76
N VAL A 111 19.25 2.60 -15.25
CA VAL A 111 18.20 3.59 -14.89
C VAL A 111 18.73 4.57 -13.84
N VAL A 112 19.30 4.04 -12.75
CA VAL A 112 19.81 4.85 -11.63
C VAL A 112 21.01 5.73 -12.04
N ASN A 113 21.81 5.33 -13.02
CA ASN A 113 22.98 6.11 -13.45
C ASN A 113 22.76 6.96 -14.71
N SER A 114 21.59 6.85 -15.35
CA SER A 114 21.30 7.64 -16.55
C SER A 114 21.24 9.15 -16.25
N ALA A 115 21.71 9.95 -17.20
CA ALA A 115 21.70 11.42 -17.11
C ALA A 115 20.27 12.01 -17.15
N GLY A 116 19.30 11.25 -17.68
CA GLY A 116 17.91 11.67 -17.86
C GLY A 116 16.92 11.11 -16.82
N LYS A 117 17.39 10.49 -15.74
CA LYS A 117 16.50 9.91 -14.73
C LYS A 117 15.65 10.96 -14.02
N LYS A 118 14.42 10.60 -13.70
CA LYS A 118 13.52 11.42 -12.88
C LYS A 118 12.81 10.53 -11.85
N GLN A 119 12.54 11.11 -10.68
CA GLN A 119 11.58 10.51 -9.76
C GLN A 119 10.18 10.88 -10.22
N CYS A 120 9.40 9.87 -10.56
CA CYS A 120 8.06 10.00 -11.10
C CYS A 120 7.05 9.59 -10.04
N SER A 121 6.03 10.42 -9.87
CA SER A 121 4.88 10.10 -9.03
C SER A 121 3.74 9.67 -9.94
N CYS A 122 3.26 8.45 -9.78
CA CYS A 122 2.08 7.99 -10.52
C CYS A 122 0.82 8.40 -9.75
N PRO A 123 -0.17 9.07 -10.38
CA PRO A 123 -1.43 9.35 -9.72
C PRO A 123 -2.23 8.06 -9.49
N ASP A 124 -3.17 8.11 -8.55
CA ASP A 124 -4.14 7.03 -8.35
C ASP A 124 -4.89 6.74 -9.66
N HIS A 125 -5.16 5.45 -9.94
CA HIS A 125 -5.81 4.98 -11.18
C HIS A 125 -5.08 5.36 -12.47
N GLY A 126 -3.76 5.55 -12.37
CA GLY A 126 -2.89 5.67 -13.51
C GLY A 126 -1.75 4.67 -13.43
N HIS A 127 -1.14 4.42 -14.59
CA HIS A 127 0.10 3.68 -14.72
C HIS A 127 1.13 4.52 -15.49
N LEU A 128 2.40 4.35 -15.15
CA LEU A 128 3.49 5.08 -15.81
C LEU A 128 3.65 4.57 -17.24
N VAL A 129 3.57 5.48 -18.20
CA VAL A 129 3.82 5.22 -19.62
C VAL A 129 4.94 6.14 -20.04
N CYS A 130 6.15 5.62 -20.00
CA CYS A 130 7.29 6.43 -20.29
C CYS A 130 7.45 6.68 -21.81
N ALA A 131 7.78 7.92 -22.17
CA ALA A 131 8.08 8.33 -23.53
C ALA A 131 9.49 8.98 -23.65
N PRO A 132 10.12 8.97 -24.84
CA PRO A 132 11.32 9.75 -25.10
C PRO A 132 11.12 11.22 -24.71
N GLY A 133 12.01 11.76 -23.87
CA GLY A 133 11.94 13.15 -23.39
C GLY A 133 11.02 13.38 -22.18
N ASN A 134 10.11 12.47 -21.86
CA ASN A 134 9.26 12.55 -20.66
C ASN A 134 9.18 11.21 -19.92
N PRO A 135 10.14 10.93 -19.02
CA PRO A 135 10.17 9.67 -18.29
C PRO A 135 9.06 9.50 -17.25
N CYS A 136 8.36 10.58 -16.92
CA CYS A 136 7.27 10.59 -15.94
C CYS A 136 5.90 10.77 -16.60
N ASN A 137 5.77 10.44 -17.88
CA ASN A 137 4.45 10.40 -18.49
C ASN A 137 3.65 9.21 -17.92
N PHE A 138 2.33 9.37 -17.86
CA PHE A 138 1.40 8.37 -17.32
C PHE A 138 0.12 8.35 -18.16
N GLU A 139 -0.54 7.20 -18.15
CA GLU A 139 -1.87 7.01 -18.71
C GLU A 139 -2.83 6.59 -17.61
N CYS A 140 -4.10 6.97 -17.76
CA CYS A 140 -5.14 6.64 -16.80
C CYS A 140 -5.78 5.30 -17.17
N ASP A 141 -6.02 4.46 -16.17
CA ASP A 141 -6.74 3.21 -16.35
C ASP A 141 -8.19 3.52 -16.73
N PRO A 142 -8.76 2.93 -17.80
CA PRO A 142 -10.17 3.14 -18.12
C PRO A 142 -11.07 2.69 -16.96
N PRO A 143 -12.13 3.44 -16.60
CA PRO A 143 -12.70 4.60 -17.29
C PRO A 143 -12.24 5.97 -16.78
N TYR A 144 -11.12 6.05 -16.07
CA TYR A 144 -10.55 7.32 -15.64
C TYR A 144 -9.96 8.09 -16.81
N VAL A 145 -10.01 9.42 -16.75
CA VAL A 145 -9.44 10.29 -17.77
C VAL A 145 -8.45 11.27 -17.17
N ARG A 146 -7.47 11.68 -17.96
CA ARG A 146 -6.44 12.61 -17.53
C ARG A 146 -7.01 14.02 -17.37
N ASN A 147 -6.81 14.60 -16.19
CA ASN A 147 -7.09 16.00 -15.90
C ASN A 147 -5.87 16.61 -15.20
N GLY A 148 -4.99 17.24 -15.99
CA GLY A 148 -3.69 17.71 -15.54
C GLY A 148 -2.78 16.54 -15.14
N ASP A 149 -2.33 16.57 -13.89
CA ASP A 149 -1.43 15.57 -13.29
C ASP A 149 -2.18 14.49 -12.48
N LYS A 150 -3.48 14.32 -12.74
CA LYS A 150 -4.33 13.35 -12.04
C LYS A 150 -5.20 12.57 -13.01
N CYS A 151 -5.55 11.35 -12.61
CA CYS A 151 -6.61 10.57 -13.24
C CYS A 151 -7.90 10.81 -12.46
N VAL A 152 -8.94 11.26 -13.14
CA VAL A 152 -10.22 11.60 -12.53
C VAL A 152 -11.34 10.82 -13.18
N CYS A 153 -12.35 10.47 -12.38
CA CYS A 153 -13.59 9.91 -12.90
C CYS A 153 -14.44 11.05 -13.49
N ALA A 154 -14.34 11.27 -14.80
CA ALA A 154 -15.05 12.36 -15.45
C ALA A 154 -16.56 12.07 -15.60
N PRO A 155 -17.41 13.12 -15.56
CA PRO A 155 -18.84 12.99 -15.84
C PRO A 155 -19.10 12.30 -17.19
N PRO A 156 -20.17 11.49 -17.31
CA PRO A 156 -21.25 11.26 -16.34
C PRO A 156 -20.94 10.20 -15.27
N ASN A 157 -19.72 9.66 -15.24
CA ASN A 157 -19.32 8.68 -14.25
C ASN A 157 -19.04 9.36 -12.89
N MET A 158 -19.13 8.59 -11.81
CA MET A 158 -18.67 9.00 -10.48
C MET A 158 -17.84 7.89 -9.85
N GLU A 159 -16.95 8.25 -8.93
CA GLU A 159 -16.14 7.27 -8.20
C GLU A 159 -16.89 6.80 -6.95
N CYS A 160 -17.08 5.48 -6.84
CA CYS A 160 -17.73 4.85 -5.70
C CYS A 160 -16.85 3.70 -5.19
N ASN A 161 -16.41 3.78 -3.93
CA ASN A 161 -15.54 2.77 -3.31
C ASN A 161 -14.29 2.44 -4.16
N GLY A 162 -13.61 3.48 -4.68
CA GLY A 162 -12.41 3.32 -5.50
C GLY A 162 -12.66 2.80 -6.93
N LYS A 163 -13.91 2.73 -7.39
CA LYS A 163 -14.26 2.35 -8.76
C LYS A 163 -14.99 3.49 -9.47
N CYS A 164 -14.47 3.92 -10.62
CA CYS A 164 -15.15 4.84 -11.51
C CYS A 164 -16.18 4.12 -12.38
N GLY A 165 -17.41 4.64 -12.44
CA GLY A 165 -18.48 4.06 -13.25
C GLY A 165 -19.78 4.86 -13.21
N SER A 166 -20.82 4.35 -13.89
CA SER A 166 -22.15 4.94 -13.85
C SER A 166 -22.95 4.37 -12.68
N PHE A 167 -23.35 5.23 -11.75
CA PHE A 167 -24.13 4.86 -10.57
C PHE A 167 -25.43 5.67 -10.55
N PRO A 168 -26.48 5.23 -11.29
CA PRO A 168 -27.71 6.00 -11.46
C PRO A 168 -28.48 6.23 -10.15
N HIS A 169 -28.26 5.38 -9.15
CA HIS A 169 -28.83 5.50 -7.80
C HIS A 169 -27.85 6.11 -6.79
N GLY A 170 -26.76 6.70 -7.27
CA GLY A 170 -25.66 7.21 -6.45
C GLY A 170 -24.75 6.11 -5.89
N CYS A 171 -23.67 6.53 -5.25
CA CYS A 171 -22.78 5.63 -4.54
C CYS A 171 -23.42 5.25 -3.19
N GLY A 172 -23.80 3.98 -3.04
CA GLY A 172 -24.30 3.44 -1.77
C GLY A 172 -23.19 3.38 -0.71
N SER A 173 -22.78 4.53 -0.17
CA SER A 173 -21.93 4.59 1.02
C SER A 173 -22.80 4.37 2.25
N ALA A 174 -23.33 3.15 2.40
CA ALA A 174 -23.96 2.76 3.64
C ALA A 174 -22.86 2.21 4.56
N VAL A 175 -22.09 3.11 5.18
CA VAL A 175 -21.76 2.84 6.57
C VAL A 175 -23.12 2.78 7.26
N PRO A 176 -23.53 1.66 7.86
CA PRO A 176 -24.75 1.64 8.65
C PRO A 176 -24.61 2.79 9.63
N TYR A 177 -25.51 3.78 9.56
CA TYR A 177 -25.60 4.73 10.65
C TYR A 177 -25.73 3.87 11.90
N PRO A 178 -24.83 4.01 12.90
CA PRO A 178 -25.00 3.31 14.16
C PRO A 178 -26.43 3.61 14.55
N ARG A 179 -27.26 2.56 14.68
CA ARG A 179 -28.64 2.73 15.14
C ARG A 179 -28.52 3.64 16.33
N ALA A 180 -29.02 4.87 16.21
CA ALA A 180 -29.06 5.79 17.33
C ALA A 180 -29.59 4.95 18.47
N PHE A 181 -28.79 4.84 19.54
CA PHE A 181 -29.13 4.08 20.74
C PHE A 181 -30.62 4.33 20.97
N LEU A 182 -31.45 3.33 20.68
CA LEU A 182 -32.84 3.39 21.05
C LEU A 182 -32.74 3.49 22.56
N ASP A 183 -32.97 4.69 23.08
CA ASP A 183 -33.18 4.85 24.50
C ASP A 183 -34.23 3.80 24.90
N ASN A 184 -33.98 3.13 26.03
CA ASN A 184 -34.82 2.07 26.59
C ASN A 184 -36.28 2.52 26.84
N SER A 185 -36.57 3.80 26.60
CA SER A 185 -37.88 4.44 26.66
C SER A 185 -38.82 4.11 25.48
N GLY A 186 -38.38 3.42 24.42
CA GLY A 186 -39.27 2.99 23.31
C GLY A 186 -39.98 4.13 22.57
N ARG A 187 -39.51 5.38 22.71
CA ARG A 187 -40.10 6.55 22.06
C ARG A 187 -39.29 6.94 20.84
N ASN A 188 -39.95 6.89 19.68
CA ASN A 188 -39.48 7.53 18.46
C ASN A 188 -39.38 9.04 18.70
N ILE A 189 -38.18 9.55 18.99
CA ILE A 189 -37.93 10.98 18.86
C ILE A 189 -37.75 11.21 17.37
N ALA A 190 -38.84 11.60 16.70
CA ALA A 190 -38.78 12.09 15.34
C ALA A 190 -37.75 13.25 15.31
N PRO A 191 -36.82 13.28 14.34
CA PRO A 191 -35.95 14.43 14.17
C PRO A 191 -36.85 15.62 13.85
N SER A 192 -37.00 16.53 14.81
CA SER A 192 -37.69 17.79 14.62
C SER A 192 -37.08 18.47 13.40
N SER A 193 -37.89 18.57 12.35
CA SER A 193 -37.62 19.33 11.13
C SER A 193 -37.13 20.72 11.50
N THR A 194 -35.82 20.94 11.45
CA THR A 194 -35.25 22.27 11.46
C THR A 194 -35.49 22.88 10.09
N ARG A 195 -36.56 23.68 10.05
CA ARG A 195 -36.93 24.61 9.00
C ARG A 195 -35.69 25.28 8.41
N SER A 196 -35.45 25.02 7.12
CA SER A 196 -34.48 25.72 6.29
C SER A 196 -34.84 27.21 6.24
N THR A 197 -34.09 28.04 6.97
CA THR A 197 -34.07 29.49 6.78
C THR A 197 -32.89 29.85 5.90
N SER A 198 -33.21 30.52 4.80
CA SER A 198 -32.30 31.10 3.81
C SER A 198 -31.23 32.00 4.47
N PRO A 199 -29.98 32.05 3.96
CA PRO A 199 -28.93 32.88 4.55
C PRO A 199 -29.15 34.36 4.22
N GLN A 200 -29.33 35.19 5.26
CA GLN A 200 -29.12 36.64 5.17
C GLN A 200 -27.62 36.97 5.26
N PRO A 201 -27.15 38.05 4.60
CA PRO A 201 -25.77 38.49 4.68
C PRO A 201 -25.42 39.04 6.08
N PRO A 202 -24.16 38.90 6.53
CA PRO A 202 -23.77 39.23 7.90
C PRO A 202 -23.73 40.75 8.13
N SER A 203 -24.38 41.19 9.21
CA SER A 203 -24.16 42.52 9.80
C SER A 203 -22.96 42.48 10.75
N PRO A 204 -22.13 43.53 10.80
CA PRO A 204 -20.92 43.54 11.62
C PRO A 204 -21.22 43.91 13.07
N GLY A 205 -20.55 43.21 13.99
CA GLY A 205 -20.28 43.72 15.34
C GLY A 205 -21.22 43.25 16.44
N ARG A 206 -20.99 42.04 16.96
CA ARG A 206 -21.22 41.74 18.38
C ARG A 206 -20.38 40.53 18.82
N THR A 207 -19.31 40.77 19.55
CA THR A 207 -18.50 39.72 20.19
C THR A 207 -19.31 39.17 21.37
N VAL A 208 -19.90 37.98 21.18
CA VAL A 208 -20.52 37.23 22.28
C VAL A 208 -19.43 36.36 22.92
N PRO A 209 -19.23 36.41 24.26
CA PRO A 209 -18.29 35.50 24.93
C PRO A 209 -18.74 34.05 24.73
N LEU A 210 -17.82 33.21 24.26
CA LEU A 210 -18.06 31.77 24.14
C LEU A 210 -18.33 31.17 25.52
N PRO A 211 -19.32 30.27 25.66
CA PRO A 211 -19.49 29.49 26.88
C PRO A 211 -18.23 28.62 27.12
N PRO A 212 -17.86 28.35 28.37
CA PRO A 212 -16.75 27.47 28.67
C PRO A 212 -17.02 26.07 28.10
N PRO A 213 -15.97 25.38 27.61
CA PRO A 213 -16.13 24.03 27.10
C PRO A 213 -16.66 23.10 28.22
N PRO A 214 -17.51 22.12 27.89
CA PRO A 214 -17.93 21.10 28.85
C PRO A 214 -16.70 20.37 29.41
N PRO A 215 -16.76 19.88 30.67
CA PRO A 215 -15.64 19.17 31.27
C PRO A 215 -15.27 17.98 30.38
N ALA A 216 -14.01 17.96 29.94
CA ALA A 216 -13.46 16.85 29.20
C ALA A 216 -13.66 15.58 30.04
N HIS A 217 -14.27 14.56 29.43
CA HIS A 217 -14.08 13.20 29.92
C HIS A 217 -12.55 12.95 29.98
N PRO A 218 -12.04 12.23 31.00
CA PRO A 218 -10.63 11.91 31.07
C PRO A 218 -10.28 11.01 29.87
N ASN A 219 -9.86 11.65 28.79
CA ASN A 219 -9.07 11.00 27.76
C ASN A 219 -7.81 10.56 28.48
N LEU A 220 -7.66 9.25 28.59
CA LEU A 220 -6.41 8.62 28.94
C LEU A 220 -5.37 9.18 27.96
N HIS A 221 -4.56 10.12 28.44
CA HIS A 221 -3.45 10.66 27.68
C HIS A 221 -2.53 9.47 27.35
N LEU A 222 -2.59 9.01 26.11
CA LEU A 222 -1.55 8.18 25.52
C LEU A 222 -0.32 9.09 25.39
N ALA A 223 0.51 9.06 26.43
CA ALA A 223 1.87 9.53 26.38
C ALA A 223 2.57 8.77 25.26
N SER A 224 3.03 9.53 24.27
CA SER A 224 3.83 9.10 23.12
C SER A 224 5.24 8.69 23.57
N THR A 225 5.34 7.69 24.44
CA THR A 225 6.52 6.91 24.84
C THR A 225 6.07 5.76 25.76
N SER A 226 5.07 4.99 25.34
CA SER A 226 4.76 3.74 26.03
C SER A 226 4.33 2.68 25.02
N THR A 227 5.21 1.71 24.81
CA THR A 227 4.80 0.35 24.48
C THR A 227 3.65 -0.02 25.42
N PRO A 228 2.49 -0.48 24.94
CA PRO A 228 1.44 -0.96 25.81
C PRO A 228 2.04 -2.04 26.72
N SER A 229 1.96 -1.86 28.04
CA SER A 229 2.33 -2.90 28.98
C SER A 229 1.57 -4.17 28.59
N PRO A 230 2.23 -5.35 28.52
CA PRO A 230 1.53 -6.58 28.19
C PRO A 230 0.35 -6.76 29.17
N PRO A 231 -0.82 -7.19 28.68
CA PRO A 231 -1.96 -7.44 29.56
C PRO A 231 -1.52 -8.41 30.66
N ASN A 232 -1.78 -8.04 31.92
CA ASN A 232 -1.48 -8.90 33.06
C ASN A 232 -2.36 -10.15 32.96
N PRO A 233 -1.80 -11.34 32.67
CA PRO A 233 -2.58 -12.54 32.35
C PRO A 233 -3.31 -13.13 33.57
N THR A 234 -3.25 -12.48 34.72
CA THR A 234 -3.75 -12.99 36.01
C THR A 234 -5.16 -12.55 36.38
N LYS A 235 -5.90 -11.84 35.50
CA LYS A 235 -7.31 -11.52 35.76
C LYS A 235 -8.21 -12.50 35.00
N PRO A 236 -8.78 -13.53 35.66
CA PRO A 236 -9.66 -14.47 35.00
C PRO A 236 -10.95 -13.75 34.59
N GLY A 237 -11.37 -13.91 33.33
CA GLY A 237 -12.69 -13.48 32.86
C GLY A 237 -12.77 -12.23 31.98
N SER A 238 -11.65 -11.70 31.48
CA SER A 238 -11.68 -10.74 30.36
C SER A 238 -11.06 -11.35 29.13
N ASP A 239 -11.85 -11.56 28.08
CA ASP A 239 -11.35 -12.00 26.77
C ASP A 239 -10.40 -10.92 26.23
N ALA A 240 -9.10 -11.21 26.26
CA ALA A 240 -8.06 -10.30 25.81
C ALA A 240 -7.64 -10.66 24.38
N ASN A 241 -7.59 -9.65 23.51
CA ASN A 241 -6.99 -9.80 22.19
C ASN A 241 -5.47 -9.62 22.29
N VAL A 242 -4.71 -10.58 21.78
CA VAL A 242 -3.24 -10.56 21.79
C VAL A 242 -2.72 -10.43 20.37
N TRP A 243 -1.77 -9.52 20.15
CA TRP A 243 -1.12 -9.35 18.86
C TRP A 243 0.20 -10.11 18.80
N GLY A 244 0.36 -11.01 17.84
CA GLY A 244 1.54 -11.89 17.74
C GLY A 244 2.90 -11.18 17.63
N ALA A 245 2.92 -9.92 17.17
CA ALA A 245 4.13 -9.10 17.13
C ALA A 245 4.65 -8.69 18.52
N GLN A 246 3.78 -8.68 19.53
CA GLN A 246 4.10 -8.30 20.90
C GLN A 246 4.55 -9.48 21.76
N LEU A 247 4.46 -10.71 21.24
CA LEU A 247 4.85 -11.90 21.97
C LEU A 247 6.38 -11.97 22.09
N PRO A 248 6.91 -12.35 23.26
CA PRO A 248 8.35 -12.47 23.46
C PRO A 248 8.93 -13.51 22.51
N ARG A 249 10.09 -13.17 21.94
CA ARG A 249 10.80 -14.03 21.00
C ARG A 249 12.08 -14.57 21.63
N ASP A 250 12.50 -15.72 21.15
CA ASP A 250 13.83 -16.26 21.38
C ASP A 250 14.86 -15.38 20.64
N GLU A 251 15.97 -15.06 21.30
CA GLU A 251 16.99 -14.16 20.75
C GLU A 251 17.81 -14.82 19.62
N VAL A 252 17.88 -16.16 19.60
CA VAL A 252 18.69 -16.92 18.64
C VAL A 252 17.88 -17.20 17.37
N GLU A 253 16.65 -17.70 17.50
CA GLU A 253 15.81 -18.10 16.37
C GLU A 253 14.83 -17.00 15.92
N GLY A 254 14.61 -15.96 16.73
CA GLY A 254 13.60 -14.92 16.46
C GLY A 254 12.15 -15.44 16.49
N ARG A 255 11.93 -16.67 16.94
CA ARG A 255 10.62 -17.32 17.06
C ARG A 255 9.93 -16.95 18.36
N ILE A 256 8.60 -17.02 18.39
CA ILE A 256 7.85 -16.86 19.65
C ILE A 256 8.31 -17.95 20.62
N ARG A 257 8.60 -17.58 21.87
CA ARG A 257 9.06 -18.54 22.88
C ARG A 257 8.06 -19.67 23.05
N ARG A 258 8.54 -20.92 23.17
CA ARG A 258 7.71 -22.13 23.16
C ARG A 258 6.64 -22.11 24.25
N GLU A 259 7.02 -21.70 25.46
CA GLU A 259 6.13 -21.60 26.62
C GLU A 259 4.97 -20.63 26.40
N VAL A 260 5.17 -19.58 25.58
CA VAL A 260 4.11 -18.64 25.22
C VAL A 260 3.31 -19.19 24.04
N TRP A 261 3.98 -19.73 23.03
CA TRP A 261 3.33 -20.28 21.83
C TRP A 261 2.32 -21.38 22.15
N GLU A 262 2.63 -22.29 23.08
CA GLU A 262 1.69 -23.36 23.45
C GLU A 262 0.37 -22.84 24.05
N VAL A 263 0.39 -21.63 24.64
CA VAL A 263 -0.79 -20.99 25.22
C VAL A 263 -1.58 -20.17 24.18
N VAL A 264 -0.89 -19.55 23.22
CA VAL A 264 -1.48 -18.55 22.31
C VAL A 264 -1.49 -18.96 20.84
N LYS A 265 -1.10 -20.20 20.50
CA LYS A 265 -1.13 -20.69 19.12
C LYS A 265 -2.55 -20.60 18.56
N PRO A 266 -2.72 -20.12 17.32
CA PRO A 266 -4.02 -20.03 16.70
C PRO A 266 -4.63 -21.42 16.52
N THR A 267 -5.94 -21.54 16.72
CA THR A 267 -6.71 -22.77 16.48
C THR A 267 -7.39 -22.75 15.12
N ALA A 268 -7.69 -21.56 14.60
CA ALA A 268 -8.41 -21.35 13.35
C ALA A 268 -8.09 -20.00 12.72
N HIS A 269 -8.38 -19.88 11.42
CA HIS A 269 -8.50 -18.60 10.74
C HIS A 269 -9.96 -18.18 10.64
N ILE A 270 -10.25 -16.96 11.10
CA ILE A 270 -11.56 -16.33 10.99
C ILE A 270 -11.57 -15.27 9.90
N PHE A 271 -12.74 -14.98 9.32
CA PHE A 271 -12.90 -14.04 8.19
C PHE A 271 -12.05 -14.39 6.97
N TYR A 272 -11.88 -15.68 6.71
CA TYR A 272 -10.93 -16.17 5.72
C TYR A 272 -11.32 -15.85 4.28
N GLY A 273 -12.61 -15.72 3.97
CA GLY A 273 -13.10 -15.35 2.63
C GLY A 273 -12.63 -13.96 2.15
N THR A 274 -12.10 -13.13 3.06
CA THR A 274 -11.51 -11.83 2.72
C THR A 274 -10.03 -11.90 2.33
N ARG A 275 -9.38 -13.07 2.45
CA ARG A 275 -7.96 -13.22 2.13
C ARG A 275 -7.74 -13.41 0.64
N MET A 276 -6.69 -12.77 0.14
CA MET A 276 -6.23 -12.94 -1.25
C MET A 276 -5.34 -14.17 -1.46
N LEU A 277 -4.77 -14.72 -0.38
CA LEU A 277 -3.79 -15.82 -0.43
C LEU A 277 -4.20 -16.93 0.51
N ASP A 278 -4.10 -18.15 0.01
CA ASP A 278 -4.28 -19.37 0.78
C ASP A 278 -3.09 -19.63 1.71
N VAL A 279 -3.40 -20.08 2.93
CA VAL A 279 -2.48 -20.38 4.02
C VAL A 279 -2.61 -21.88 4.31
N ARG A 280 -1.53 -22.61 4.05
CA ARG A 280 -1.47 -24.08 4.18
C ARG A 280 -0.81 -24.48 5.50
N ASP A 281 -1.44 -24.11 6.61
CA ASP A 281 -0.98 -24.45 7.97
C ASP A 281 -1.83 -25.53 8.66
N GLY A 282 -2.85 -26.04 7.97
CA GLY A 282 -3.74 -27.09 8.48
C GLY A 282 -4.75 -26.62 9.54
N LEU A 283 -4.85 -25.31 9.80
CA LEU A 283 -5.86 -24.76 10.68
C LEU A 283 -7.19 -24.60 9.95
N GLY A 284 -8.30 -24.77 10.68
CA GLY A 284 -9.64 -24.59 10.12
C GLY A 284 -9.86 -23.16 9.63
N LYS A 285 -10.50 -23.01 8.46
CA LYS A 285 -10.76 -21.72 7.80
C LYS A 285 -12.25 -21.42 7.87
N TRP A 286 -12.63 -20.23 8.35
CA TRP A 286 -14.02 -19.87 8.60
C TRP A 286 -14.36 -18.50 8.02
N GLU A 287 -15.58 -18.32 7.51
CA GLU A 287 -16.09 -17.01 7.04
C GLU A 287 -16.27 -16.01 8.18
N GLY A 288 -16.43 -16.50 9.40
CA GLY A 288 -16.56 -15.72 10.61
C GLY A 288 -15.93 -16.47 11.78
N TYR A 289 -16.69 -16.70 12.84
CA TYR A 289 -16.20 -17.37 14.06
C TYR A 289 -16.27 -18.89 13.97
N GLU A 290 -15.24 -19.55 14.52
CA GLU A 290 -15.14 -21.00 14.62
C GLU A 290 -16.35 -21.62 15.34
N GLY A 291 -16.92 -22.67 14.77
CA GLY A 291 -18.09 -23.38 15.31
C GLY A 291 -19.43 -22.65 15.17
N VAL A 292 -19.43 -21.40 14.70
CA VAL A 292 -20.64 -20.58 14.51
C VAL A 292 -20.90 -20.27 13.04
N SER A 293 -19.84 -19.93 12.30
CA SER A 293 -19.92 -19.56 10.89
C SER A 293 -19.69 -20.76 9.97
N GLU A 294 -19.87 -20.59 8.67
CA GLU A 294 -19.54 -21.62 7.68
C GLU A 294 -18.02 -21.86 7.66
N LYS A 295 -17.62 -23.14 7.68
CA LYS A 295 -16.23 -23.55 7.47
C LYS A 295 -15.97 -23.57 5.97
N ILE A 296 -14.99 -22.81 5.51
CA ILE A 296 -14.52 -22.83 4.13
C ILE A 296 -13.74 -24.14 3.95
N SER A 297 -14.13 -24.95 2.95
CA SER A 297 -13.58 -26.29 2.74
C SER A 297 -12.06 -26.29 2.65
N GLU A 298 -11.44 -27.33 3.22
CA GLU A 298 -10.02 -27.62 3.08
C GLU A 298 -9.80 -28.24 1.70
N ASP A 299 -9.32 -27.44 0.75
CA ASP A 299 -8.73 -27.95 -0.51
C ASP A 299 -7.29 -28.44 -0.29
#